data_AF-I2QAQ9-F1
#
_entry.id   AF-I2QAQ9-F1
#
_cell.length_a   1.000
_cell.length_b   1.000
_cell.length_c   1.000
_cell.angle_alpha   90.00
_cell.angle_beta   90.00
_cell.angle_gamma   90.00
#
_symmetry.space_group_name_H-M   'P 1'
#
loop_
_entity.id
_entity.type
_entity.pdbx_description
1 polymer ?
#
loop_
_entity_poly.entity_id
_entity_poly.type
_entity_poly.pdbx_seq_one_letter_code
_entity_poly.pdbx_strand_id
1 'polypeptide(L)'
;MSFVGLGDVSASPVFSGSTNGTFNLSPSALTGYSLNPTVSYGGGFTSFQMNNLNHVQFASTMHQPLSRKIVDYFNSEKWPEEVVQRILFQRVELTPAEYTKARSMKDLKCRESDPRTMEICRQIAEDEYLQDHSEFNCPPPRLSKGRYEFVNSAREFCSMNQFQILLRTYRLLGYEFKSTYMRSAEGILYFLGELIAAQNYSAQGYEPKVLLGGPDGHHHLVNLFVVRRGNPGPPVAAVQVNFNGEDFFIPRPQLGALDEDRSLQVLDPAATAIVLATLKEDLPKSSNINLVSAR
;
A
#
# COMPACT_ATOMS: atom_id res chain seq x y z
N MET A 1 20.26 26.96 -29.70
CA MET A 1 20.14 25.74 -30.52
C MET A 1 20.31 24.54 -29.63
N SER A 2 19.36 23.61 -29.73
CA SER A 2 19.26 22.35 -28.99
C SER A 2 20.32 21.36 -29.49
N PHE A 3 20.96 20.66 -28.57
CA PHE A 3 21.50 19.32 -28.79
C PHE A 3 20.91 18.43 -27.69
N VAL A 4 19.84 17.72 -28.03
CA VAL A 4 19.27 16.64 -27.21
C VAL A 4 19.56 15.35 -27.97
N GLY A 5 20.45 14.53 -27.41
CA GLY A 5 20.82 13.21 -27.92
C GLY A 5 21.13 12.30 -26.74
N LEU A 6 20.32 11.25 -26.64
CA LEU A 6 20.21 10.27 -25.56
C LEU A 6 21.44 9.38 -25.40
N GLY A 7 21.66 8.92 -24.17
CA GLY A 7 22.28 7.65 -23.91
C GLY A 7 22.02 7.23 -22.46
N ASP A 8 22.32 5.97 -22.16
CA ASP A 8 22.01 5.23 -20.95
C ASP A 8 23.16 5.30 -19.94
N VAL A 9 22.87 5.24 -18.63
CA VAL A 9 23.86 5.19 -17.53
C VAL A 9 23.56 3.96 -16.69
N SER A 10 24.31 2.88 -16.90
CA SER A 10 24.43 1.83 -15.88
C SER A 10 25.56 2.23 -14.93
N ALA A 11 25.20 2.78 -13.79
CA ALA A 11 26.08 2.80 -12.62
C ALA A 11 25.67 1.62 -11.73
N SER A 12 26.63 0.93 -11.13
CA SER A 12 26.40 0.06 -9.99
C SER A 12 27.45 0.38 -8.93
N PRO A 13 27.08 0.58 -7.64
CA PRO A 13 25.75 0.32 -7.07
C PRO A 13 24.85 1.56 -7.17
N VAL A 14 24.02 1.57 -8.20
CA VAL A 14 22.68 2.13 -8.15
C VAL A 14 21.90 1.18 -7.25
N PHE A 15 21.12 1.73 -6.34
CA PHE A 15 20.06 0.96 -5.71
C PHE A 15 19.00 0.70 -6.78
N SER A 16 19.28 -0.23 -7.70
CA SER A 16 18.36 -0.68 -8.73
C SER A 16 17.95 -2.10 -8.36
N GLY A 17 16.82 -2.20 -7.67
CA GLY A 17 16.05 -3.43 -7.64
C GLY A 17 15.09 -3.40 -8.81
N SER A 18 15.26 -4.27 -9.80
CA SER A 18 14.15 -4.64 -10.67
C SER A 18 13.53 -5.90 -10.10
N THR A 19 12.38 -5.76 -9.46
CA THR A 19 11.55 -6.90 -9.10
C THR A 19 10.70 -7.26 -10.31
N ASN A 20 11.22 -8.10 -11.21
CA ASN A 20 10.35 -8.83 -12.12
C ASN A 20 9.71 -9.95 -11.30
N GLY A 21 8.53 -9.64 -10.76
CA GLY A 21 7.66 -10.57 -10.08
C GLY A 21 6.49 -10.92 -10.98
N THR A 22 6.19 -12.20 -11.16
CA THR A 22 4.86 -12.61 -11.63
C THR A 22 4.07 -13.03 -10.40
N PHE A 23 3.09 -12.22 -10.01
CA PHE A 23 2.14 -12.58 -8.96
C PHE A 23 0.85 -13.07 -9.62
N ASN A 24 0.50 -14.32 -9.37
CA ASN A 24 -0.78 -14.85 -9.78
C ASN A 24 -1.78 -14.53 -8.67
N LEU A 25 -2.68 -13.58 -8.93
CA LEU A 25 -3.71 -13.16 -7.99
C LEU A 25 -5.03 -13.83 -8.35
N SER A 26 -5.72 -14.32 -7.33
CA SER A 26 -7.18 -14.49 -7.37
C SER A 26 -7.83 -13.32 -6.63
N PRO A 27 -9.13 -13.04 -6.83
CA PRO A 27 -9.85 -12.02 -6.06
C PRO A 27 -9.74 -12.20 -4.53
N SER A 28 -9.35 -13.39 -4.07
CA SER A 28 -9.37 -13.79 -2.67
C SER A 28 -7.98 -13.99 -2.04
N ALA A 29 -6.95 -14.29 -2.83
CA ALA A 29 -5.62 -14.63 -2.34
C ALA A 29 -4.55 -14.65 -3.44
N LEU A 30 -3.28 -14.63 -3.04
CA LEU A 30 -2.15 -14.94 -3.91
C LEU A 30 -2.13 -16.44 -4.19
N THR A 31 -2.27 -16.83 -5.45
CA THR A 31 -2.27 -18.25 -5.87
C THR A 31 -0.87 -18.73 -6.27
N GLY A 32 0.05 -17.82 -6.54
CA GLY A 32 1.46 -18.12 -6.73
C GLY A 32 2.27 -16.85 -6.94
N TYR A 33 3.58 -16.94 -6.69
CA TYR A 33 4.51 -15.88 -7.05
C TYR A 33 5.80 -16.47 -7.63
N SER A 34 6.32 -15.81 -8.65
CA SER A 34 7.68 -16.00 -9.16
C SER A 34 8.40 -14.68 -8.93
N LEU A 35 9.10 -14.58 -7.81
CA LEU A 35 10.00 -13.46 -7.51
C LEU A 35 11.42 -13.89 -7.90
N ASN A 36 12.00 -13.25 -8.92
CA ASN A 36 13.43 -13.32 -9.20
C ASN A 36 14.12 -12.00 -8.82
N PRO A 37 14.19 -11.62 -7.53
CA PRO A 37 14.89 -10.42 -7.13
C PRO A 37 16.39 -10.68 -7.28
N THR A 38 17.01 -10.03 -8.24
CA THR A 38 18.48 -9.95 -8.28
C THR A 38 18.89 -8.68 -7.52
N VAL A 39 19.41 -8.87 -6.31
CA VAL A 39 20.04 -7.80 -5.54
C VAL A 39 21.55 -8.05 -5.59
N SER A 40 22.26 -7.24 -6.38
CA SER A 40 23.71 -7.28 -6.53
C SER A 40 24.33 -6.18 -5.67
N TYR A 41 25.13 -6.56 -4.68
CA TYR A 41 25.93 -5.64 -3.85
C TYR A 41 27.42 -5.92 -4.08
N GLY A 42 28.06 -5.13 -4.94
CA GLY A 42 29.50 -5.17 -5.18
C GLY A 42 30.12 -3.80 -4.93
N GLY A 43 30.94 -3.68 -3.89
CA GLY A 43 31.66 -2.44 -3.58
C GLY A 43 32.90 -2.25 -4.46
N GLY A 44 33.00 -1.11 -5.14
CA GLY A 44 34.21 -0.64 -5.83
C GLY A 44 33.93 0.15 -7.11
N PHE A 45 34.25 1.44 -7.14
CA PHE A 45 34.10 2.32 -8.32
C PHE A 45 35.32 2.25 -9.23
N THR A 46 35.15 2.03 -10.54
CA THR A 46 36.29 2.02 -11.50
C THR A 46 36.10 2.85 -12.77
N SER A 47 34.93 3.43 -13.09
CA SER A 47 34.82 4.45 -14.16
C SER A 47 33.51 5.24 -14.14
N PHE A 48 33.50 6.43 -14.76
CA PHE A 48 32.35 7.31 -14.94
C PHE A 48 32.15 7.63 -16.42
N GLN A 49 30.94 7.44 -16.96
CA GLN A 49 30.48 8.14 -18.17
C GLN A 49 29.00 8.53 -18.04
N MET A 50 28.70 9.80 -18.29
CA MET A 50 27.38 10.44 -18.07
C MET A 50 26.51 10.38 -19.31
N ASN A 51 25.23 10.10 -19.08
CA ASN A 51 24.21 10.02 -20.11
C ASN A 51 22.85 10.40 -19.48
N ASN A 52 22.24 11.45 -20.02
CA ASN A 52 21.48 12.45 -19.27
C ASN A 52 19.98 12.10 -19.13
N LEU A 53 19.63 11.20 -18.21
CA LEU A 53 18.30 11.24 -17.57
C LEU A 53 18.31 12.44 -16.64
N ASN A 54 17.50 13.44 -16.95
CA ASN A 54 17.42 14.70 -16.22
C ASN A 54 17.06 14.40 -14.74
N HIS A 55 18.06 14.25 -13.87
CA HIS A 55 17.87 13.86 -12.46
C HIS A 55 16.88 14.80 -11.74
N VAL A 56 16.85 16.07 -12.16
CA VAL A 56 15.89 17.07 -11.72
C VAL A 56 14.45 16.71 -12.13
N GLN A 57 14.24 16.22 -13.35
CA GLN A 57 12.92 15.78 -13.81
C GLN A 57 12.47 14.53 -13.07
N PHE A 58 13.34 13.53 -12.91
CA PHE A 58 13.00 12.33 -12.14
C PHE A 58 12.66 12.66 -10.69
N ALA A 59 13.50 13.46 -10.01
CA ALA A 59 13.23 13.91 -8.64
C ALA A 59 11.92 14.70 -8.57
N SER A 60 11.69 15.64 -9.50
CA SER A 60 10.45 16.40 -9.58
C SER A 60 9.23 15.48 -9.75
N THR A 61 9.32 14.44 -10.58
CA THR A 61 8.23 13.49 -10.79
C THR A 61 8.00 12.62 -9.55
N MET A 62 9.04 12.20 -8.85
CA MET A 62 8.94 11.43 -7.60
C MET A 62 8.20 12.19 -6.49
N HIS A 63 8.29 13.51 -6.47
CA HIS A 63 7.59 14.37 -5.50
C HIS A 63 6.15 14.72 -5.90
N GLN A 64 5.76 14.54 -7.18
CA GLN A 64 4.42 14.88 -7.63
C GLN A 64 3.39 13.84 -7.16
N PRO A 65 2.17 14.27 -6.76
CA PRO A 65 1.07 13.35 -6.48
C PRO A 65 0.79 12.43 -7.69
N LEU A 66 0.53 11.16 -7.42
CA LEU A 66 0.17 10.19 -8.44
C LEU A 66 -1.11 10.62 -9.17
N SER A 67 -1.17 10.32 -10.47
CA SER A 67 -2.38 10.54 -11.26
C SER A 67 -3.49 9.58 -10.83
N ARG A 68 -4.74 10.04 -10.85
CA ARG A 68 -5.93 9.20 -10.60
C ARG A 68 -5.99 8.00 -11.54
N LYS A 69 -5.47 8.14 -12.76
CA LYS A 69 -5.40 7.05 -13.76
C LYS A 69 -4.68 5.80 -13.25
N ILE A 70 -3.72 5.94 -12.33
CA ILE A 70 -3.02 4.80 -11.72
C ILE A 70 -3.96 4.01 -10.81
N VAL A 71 -4.84 4.70 -10.06
CA VAL A 71 -5.88 4.04 -9.24
C VAL A 71 -6.87 3.32 -10.15
N ASP A 72 -7.29 3.98 -11.22
CA ASP A 72 -8.24 3.41 -12.18
C ASP A 72 -7.65 2.16 -12.87
N TYR A 73 -6.34 2.16 -13.14
CA TYR A 73 -5.61 0.98 -13.62
C TYR A 73 -5.67 -0.18 -12.62
N PHE A 74 -5.36 0.04 -11.34
CA PHE A 74 -5.47 -1.04 -10.34
C PHE A 74 -6.92 -1.54 -10.18
N ASN A 75 -7.89 -0.64 -10.26
CA ASN A 75 -9.31 -1.00 -10.24
C ASN A 75 -9.72 -1.83 -11.47
N SER A 76 -9.20 -1.54 -12.66
CA SER A 76 -9.46 -2.34 -13.86
C SER A 76 -8.84 -3.73 -13.76
N GLU A 77 -7.65 -3.83 -13.18
CA GLU A 77 -6.94 -5.08 -12.88
C GLU A 77 -7.51 -5.83 -11.66
N LYS A 78 -8.65 -5.38 -11.10
CA LYS A 78 -9.37 -6.03 -10.00
C LYS A 78 -8.55 -6.20 -8.72
N TRP A 79 -7.62 -5.29 -8.47
CA TRP A 79 -6.91 -5.26 -7.19
C TRP A 79 -7.87 -4.98 -6.04
N PRO A 80 -7.60 -5.52 -4.83
CA PRO A 80 -8.41 -5.23 -3.66
C PRO A 80 -8.41 -3.73 -3.35
N GLU A 81 -9.60 -3.12 -3.40
CA GLU A 81 -9.77 -1.67 -3.31
C GLU A 81 -9.14 -1.09 -2.03
N GLU A 82 -9.32 -1.74 -0.88
CA GLU A 82 -8.76 -1.25 0.39
C GLU A 82 -7.22 -1.27 0.36
N VAL A 83 -6.58 -2.25 -0.28
CA VAL A 83 -5.11 -2.30 -0.43
C VAL A 83 -4.64 -1.12 -1.27
N VAL A 84 -5.26 -0.92 -2.43
CA VAL A 84 -4.93 0.18 -3.36
C VAL A 84 -5.11 1.54 -2.66
N GLN A 85 -6.26 1.75 -2.00
CA GLN A 85 -6.55 3.00 -1.30
C GLN A 85 -5.56 3.25 -0.14
N ARG A 86 -5.19 2.21 0.62
CA ARG A 86 -4.20 2.34 1.70
C ARG A 86 -2.80 2.67 1.23
N ILE A 87 -2.39 2.16 0.07
CA ILE A 87 -1.05 2.45 -0.44
C ILE A 87 -1.06 3.82 -1.11
N LEU A 88 -2.05 4.10 -1.96
CA LEU A 88 -1.99 5.23 -2.87
C LEU A 88 -2.62 6.52 -2.32
N PHE A 89 -3.57 6.46 -1.38
CA PHE A 89 -4.17 7.67 -0.83
C PHE A 89 -3.34 8.18 0.35
N GLN A 90 -2.99 9.47 0.31
CA GLN A 90 -2.32 10.14 1.42
C GLN A 90 -3.33 10.69 2.43
N ARG A 91 -4.41 11.28 1.92
CA ARG A 91 -5.44 11.90 2.74
C ARG A 91 -6.79 11.87 2.02
N VAL A 92 -7.86 11.86 2.81
CA VAL A 92 -9.22 12.11 2.35
C VAL A 92 -9.79 13.30 3.13
N GLU A 93 -10.51 14.16 2.42
CA GLU A 93 -11.23 15.29 3.03
C GLU A 93 -12.73 15.14 2.85
N LEU A 94 -13.49 15.39 3.92
CA LEU A 94 -14.95 15.40 3.88
C LEU A 94 -15.51 16.73 4.35
N THR A 95 -16.58 17.19 3.73
CA THR A 95 -17.38 18.26 4.33
C THR A 95 -18.08 17.74 5.60
N PRO A 96 -18.42 18.61 6.57
CA PRO A 96 -19.15 18.18 7.76
C PRO A 96 -20.46 17.46 7.44
N ALA A 97 -21.19 17.92 6.42
CA ALA A 97 -22.41 17.29 5.96
C ALA A 97 -22.17 15.86 5.41
N GLU A 98 -21.10 15.67 4.62
CA GLU A 98 -20.73 14.34 4.10
C GLU A 98 -20.31 13.40 5.23
N TYR A 99 -19.53 13.88 6.19
CA TYR A 99 -19.10 13.09 7.34
C TYR A 99 -20.29 12.67 8.22
N THR A 100 -21.16 13.60 8.61
CA THR A 100 -22.36 13.29 9.40
C THR A 100 -23.29 12.34 8.66
N LYS A 101 -23.51 12.55 7.34
CA LYS A 101 -24.32 11.67 6.51
C LYS A 101 -23.72 10.26 6.43
N ALA A 102 -22.42 10.13 6.19
CA ALA A 102 -21.76 8.83 6.13
C ALA A 102 -21.91 8.08 7.47
N ARG A 103 -21.73 8.77 8.60
CA ARG A 103 -21.91 8.17 9.93
C ARG A 103 -23.35 7.72 10.18
N SER A 104 -24.35 8.56 9.88
CA SER A 104 -25.76 8.17 10.09
C SER A 104 -26.19 7.02 9.17
N MET A 105 -25.71 7.00 7.92
CA MET A 105 -26.01 5.92 6.98
C MET A 105 -25.30 4.63 7.36
N LYS A 106 -24.07 4.70 7.88
CA LYS A 106 -23.35 3.55 8.45
C LYS A 106 -24.18 2.90 9.55
N ASP A 107 -24.64 3.69 10.52
CA ASP A 107 -25.42 3.20 11.66
C ASP A 107 -26.75 2.58 11.22
N LEU A 108 -27.39 3.15 10.18
CA LEU A 108 -28.61 2.58 9.59
C LEU A 108 -28.32 1.23 8.92
N LYS A 109 -27.28 1.17 8.08
CA LYS A 109 -26.92 -0.03 7.32
C LYS A 109 -26.43 -1.17 8.23
N CYS A 110 -25.73 -0.85 9.31
CA CYS A 110 -25.31 -1.85 10.31
C CYS A 110 -26.44 -2.41 11.18
N ARG A 111 -27.68 -1.88 11.06
CA ARG A 111 -28.87 -2.50 11.66
C ARG A 111 -29.54 -3.50 10.74
N GLU A 112 -29.18 -3.52 9.45
CA GLU A 112 -29.70 -4.49 8.49
C GLU A 112 -29.07 -5.87 8.75
N SER A 113 -29.84 -6.94 8.58
CA SER A 113 -29.41 -8.31 8.92
C SER A 113 -28.69 -9.05 7.77
N ASP A 114 -28.13 -8.35 6.80
CA ASP A 114 -27.35 -8.99 5.73
C ASP A 114 -25.99 -9.49 6.27
N PRO A 115 -25.68 -10.80 6.17
CA PRO A 115 -24.46 -11.36 6.76
C PRO A 115 -23.16 -10.70 6.30
N ARG A 116 -23.04 -10.33 5.01
CA ARG A 116 -21.84 -9.69 4.46
C ARG A 116 -21.66 -8.27 4.98
N THR A 117 -22.77 -7.54 5.08
CA THR A 117 -22.82 -6.20 5.68
C THR A 117 -22.39 -6.25 7.15
N MET A 118 -22.86 -7.25 7.89
CA MET A 118 -22.54 -7.44 9.31
C MET A 118 -21.05 -7.68 9.56
N GLU A 119 -20.31 -8.33 8.66
CA GLU A 119 -18.87 -8.51 8.79
C GLU A 119 -18.12 -7.19 8.74
N ILE A 120 -18.43 -6.34 7.76
CA ILE A 120 -17.82 -5.01 7.64
C ILE A 120 -18.20 -4.15 8.85
N CYS A 121 -19.46 -4.20 9.28
CA CYS A 121 -19.94 -3.48 10.46
C CYS A 121 -19.26 -3.92 11.75
N ARG A 122 -19.07 -5.23 11.95
CA ARG A 122 -18.30 -5.78 13.10
C ARG A 122 -16.88 -5.23 13.10
N GLN A 123 -16.24 -5.20 11.93
CA GLN A 123 -14.89 -4.68 11.79
C GLN A 123 -14.78 -3.19 12.07
N ILE A 124 -15.74 -2.39 11.60
CA ILE A 124 -15.80 -0.96 11.94
C ILE A 124 -16.00 -0.77 13.45
N ALA A 125 -16.88 -1.56 14.08
CA ALA A 125 -17.11 -1.49 15.52
C ALA A 125 -15.88 -1.86 16.35
N GLU A 126 -15.11 -2.87 15.92
CA GLU A 126 -13.82 -3.25 16.53
C GLU A 126 -12.80 -2.10 16.42
N ASP A 127 -12.69 -1.48 15.25
CA ASP A 127 -11.79 -0.33 15.06
C ASP A 127 -12.23 0.90 15.88
N GLU A 128 -13.54 1.19 15.94
CA GLU A 128 -14.10 2.28 16.76
C GLU A 128 -13.87 2.01 18.25
N TYR A 129 -14.01 0.76 18.70
CA TYR A 129 -13.69 0.38 20.07
C TYR A 129 -12.22 0.63 20.41
N LEU A 130 -11.28 0.28 19.51
CA LEU A 130 -9.86 0.58 19.70
C LEU A 130 -9.58 2.09 19.74
N GLN A 131 -10.33 2.88 18.96
CA GLN A 131 -10.22 4.33 18.96
C GLN A 131 -10.63 4.94 20.31
N ASP A 132 -11.74 4.45 20.88
CA ASP A 132 -12.32 4.94 22.13
C ASP A 132 -11.65 4.32 23.38
N HIS A 133 -10.80 3.30 23.20
CA HIS A 133 -10.10 2.66 24.29
C HIS A 133 -9.18 3.66 25.00
N SER A 134 -9.25 3.69 26.34
CA SER A 134 -8.47 4.57 27.21
C SER A 134 -6.96 4.56 26.98
N GLU A 135 -6.42 3.48 26.40
CA GLU A 135 -4.99 3.36 26.11
C GLU A 135 -4.56 4.26 24.94
N PHE A 136 -5.42 4.48 23.95
CA PHE A 136 -5.11 5.27 22.76
C PHE A 136 -5.70 6.69 22.82
N ASN A 137 -6.90 6.83 23.41
CA ASN A 137 -7.62 8.11 23.58
C ASN A 137 -7.55 8.99 22.32
N CYS A 138 -7.97 8.44 21.18
CA CYS A 138 -7.77 9.10 19.90
C CYS A 138 -8.67 10.33 19.76
N PRO A 139 -8.12 11.52 19.46
CA PRO A 139 -8.92 12.72 19.27
C PRO A 139 -9.84 12.56 18.05
N PRO A 140 -10.99 13.24 17.97
CA PRO A 140 -11.82 13.20 16.77
C PRO A 140 -11.06 13.70 15.52
N PRO A 141 -11.52 13.35 14.30
CA PRO A 141 -10.88 13.79 13.06
C PRO A 141 -10.69 15.30 13.02
N ARG A 142 -9.53 15.76 12.55
CA ARG A 142 -9.17 17.17 12.56
C ARG A 142 -10.05 17.95 11.58
N LEU A 143 -10.70 19.01 12.07
CA LEU A 143 -11.40 19.98 11.21
C LEU A 143 -10.43 21.08 10.78
N SER A 144 -10.13 21.17 9.50
CA SER A 144 -9.21 22.13 8.90
C SER A 144 -9.88 22.79 7.70
N LYS A 145 -9.91 24.13 7.69
CA LYS A 145 -10.55 24.93 6.62
C LYS A 145 -12.00 24.50 6.32
N GLY A 146 -12.75 24.12 7.35
CA GLY A 146 -14.14 23.68 7.24
C GLY A 146 -14.33 22.26 6.68
N ARG A 147 -13.28 21.43 6.64
CA ARG A 147 -13.33 20.04 6.20
C ARG A 147 -12.69 19.11 7.23
N TYR A 148 -13.24 17.92 7.41
CA TYR A 148 -12.61 16.87 8.20
C TYR A 148 -11.49 16.23 7.37
N GLU A 149 -10.29 16.22 7.91
CA GLU A 149 -9.10 15.62 7.30
C GLU A 149 -8.83 14.24 7.93
N PHE A 150 -8.74 13.23 7.08
CA PHE A 150 -8.36 11.87 7.45
C PHE A 150 -7.02 11.56 6.78
N VAL A 151 -5.96 11.55 7.57
CA VAL A 151 -4.60 11.34 7.07
C VAL A 151 -4.25 9.87 7.20
N ASN A 152 -3.80 9.28 6.09
CA ASN A 152 -3.23 7.95 6.09
C ASN A 152 -1.77 8.08 6.52
N SER A 153 -1.47 7.87 7.80
CA SER A 153 -0.12 7.97 8.35
C SER A 153 0.08 6.81 9.31
N ALA A 154 1.12 6.01 9.10
CA ALA A 154 1.40 4.88 9.99
C ALA A 154 2.19 5.32 11.23
N ARG A 155 2.68 6.57 11.27
CA ARG A 155 3.38 7.12 12.45
C ARG A 155 2.47 7.22 13.68
N GLU A 156 1.18 7.47 13.45
CA GLU A 156 0.20 7.71 14.52
C GLU A 156 -0.94 6.71 14.37
N PHE A 157 -1.06 5.81 15.35
CA PHE A 157 -2.11 4.80 15.41
C PHE A 157 -3.51 5.40 15.16
N CYS A 158 -3.83 6.49 15.87
CA CYS A 158 -5.12 7.15 15.77
C CYS A 158 -5.44 7.65 14.35
N SER A 159 -4.47 8.25 13.68
CA SER A 159 -4.66 8.74 12.31
C SER A 159 -4.91 7.57 11.35
N MET A 160 -4.12 6.50 11.45
CA MET A 160 -4.28 5.31 10.63
C MET A 160 -5.62 4.61 10.88
N ASN A 161 -6.03 4.48 12.14
CA ASN A 161 -7.27 3.82 12.53
C ASN A 161 -8.50 4.61 12.08
N GLN A 162 -8.47 5.95 12.21
CA GLN A 162 -9.53 6.80 11.66
C GLN A 162 -9.65 6.69 10.14
N PHE A 163 -8.51 6.63 9.45
CA PHE A 163 -8.49 6.41 8.01
C PHE A 163 -9.09 5.03 7.66
N GLN A 164 -8.80 4.00 8.46
CA GLN A 164 -9.35 2.63 8.31
C GLN A 164 -10.86 2.61 8.41
N ILE A 165 -11.39 3.17 9.50
CA ILE A 165 -12.82 3.28 9.77
C ILE A 165 -13.50 4.00 8.61
N LEU A 166 -12.88 5.07 8.10
CA LEU A 166 -13.42 5.82 6.97
C LEU A 166 -13.49 4.97 5.68
N LEU A 167 -12.40 4.31 5.30
CA LEU A 167 -12.38 3.47 4.09
C LEU A 167 -13.45 2.37 4.16
N ARG A 168 -13.53 1.67 5.30
CA ARG A 168 -14.49 0.59 5.51
C ARG A 168 -15.93 1.11 5.55
N THR A 169 -16.16 2.29 6.11
CA THR A 169 -17.46 2.96 6.08
C THR A 169 -17.87 3.29 4.65
N TYR A 170 -16.97 3.83 3.82
CA TYR A 170 -17.29 4.17 2.43
C TYR A 170 -17.53 2.91 1.59
N ARG A 171 -16.75 1.86 1.80
CA ARG A 171 -16.99 0.53 1.19
C ARG A 171 -18.33 -0.05 1.59
N LEU A 172 -18.68 -0.01 2.88
CA LEU A 172 -19.99 -0.44 3.40
C LEU A 172 -21.12 0.29 2.67
N LEU A 173 -20.98 1.60 2.47
CA LEU A 173 -22.01 2.44 1.84
C LEU A 173 -22.00 2.39 0.30
N GLY A 174 -20.95 1.83 -0.32
CA GLY A 174 -20.74 1.89 -1.77
C GLY A 174 -20.53 3.32 -2.27
N TYR A 175 -19.89 4.18 -1.46
CA TYR A 175 -19.64 5.57 -1.79
C TYR A 175 -18.24 5.75 -2.37
N GLU A 176 -18.13 6.61 -3.37
CA GLU A 176 -16.84 7.08 -3.88
C GLU A 176 -16.38 8.35 -3.15
N PHE A 177 -15.08 8.44 -2.90
CA PHE A 177 -14.48 9.63 -2.33
C PHE A 177 -14.35 10.74 -3.37
N LYS A 178 -14.99 11.89 -3.13
CA LYS A 178 -14.91 13.06 -4.01
C LYS A 178 -13.61 13.86 -3.86
N SER A 179 -13.04 13.89 -2.66
CA SER A 179 -11.86 14.69 -2.32
C SER A 179 -10.76 13.80 -1.75
N THR A 180 -10.00 13.20 -2.66
CA THR A 180 -8.84 12.33 -2.35
C THR A 180 -7.55 13.02 -2.75
N TYR A 181 -6.53 12.89 -1.92
CA TYR A 181 -5.19 13.35 -2.23
C TYR A 181 -4.30 12.14 -2.36
N MET A 182 -3.77 11.95 -3.56
CA MET A 182 -2.87 10.86 -3.90
C MET A 182 -1.50 11.11 -3.28
N ARG A 183 -0.85 10.04 -2.79
CA ARG A 183 0.57 10.09 -2.46
C ARG A 183 1.38 10.36 -3.72
N SER A 184 2.60 10.86 -3.54
CA SER A 184 3.64 10.77 -4.56
C SER A 184 4.32 9.40 -4.52
N ALA A 185 5.15 9.10 -5.53
CA ALA A 185 5.97 7.89 -5.54
C ALA A 185 6.92 7.84 -4.33
N GLU A 186 7.54 8.97 -4.00
CA GLU A 186 8.33 9.11 -2.76
C GLU A 186 7.45 8.95 -1.50
N GLY A 187 6.23 9.50 -1.51
CA GLY A 187 5.29 9.37 -0.42
C GLY A 187 4.87 7.93 -0.12
N ILE A 188 4.84 7.05 -1.14
CA ILE A 188 4.64 5.60 -0.96
C ILE A 188 5.83 4.99 -0.22
N LEU A 189 7.07 5.31 -0.61
CA LEU A 189 8.26 4.81 0.07
C LEU A 189 8.30 5.25 1.54
N TYR A 190 7.99 6.52 1.80
CA TYR A 190 7.88 7.01 3.17
C TYR A 190 6.79 6.27 3.95
N PHE A 191 5.63 6.05 3.35
CA PHE A 191 4.55 5.32 3.98
C PHE A 191 4.93 3.89 4.35
N LEU A 192 5.60 3.15 3.45
CA LEU A 192 6.11 1.82 3.75
C LEU A 192 7.15 1.87 4.89
N GLY A 193 8.04 2.86 4.89
CA GLY A 193 8.98 3.09 5.99
C GLY A 193 8.27 3.36 7.33
N GLU A 194 7.20 4.14 7.33
CA GLU A 194 6.38 4.38 8.53
C GLU A 194 5.71 3.10 9.04
N LEU A 195 5.23 2.23 8.14
CA LEU A 195 4.67 0.93 8.52
C LEU A 195 5.72 0.04 9.20
N ILE A 196 6.94 -0.02 8.65
CA ILE A 196 8.05 -0.77 9.24
C ILE A 196 8.39 -0.20 10.61
N ALA A 197 8.44 1.12 10.73
CA ALA A 197 8.78 1.80 11.97
C ALA A 197 7.70 1.59 13.05
N ALA A 198 6.43 1.67 12.68
CA ALA A 198 5.30 1.42 13.57
C ALA A 198 5.32 0.00 14.16
N GLN A 199 5.82 -0.98 13.41
CA GLN A 199 5.90 -2.37 13.85
C GLN A 199 7.11 -2.66 14.73
N ASN A 200 8.26 -2.04 14.44
CA ASN A 200 9.54 -2.46 15.02
C ASN A 200 10.10 -1.47 16.05
N TYR A 201 9.63 -0.22 16.06
CA TYR A 201 10.18 0.84 16.91
C TYR A 201 9.12 1.62 17.72
N SER A 202 7.82 1.44 17.43
CA SER A 202 6.76 2.03 18.26
C SER A 202 6.68 1.33 19.61
N ALA A 203 6.43 2.10 20.68
CA ALA A 203 6.14 1.54 22.01
C ALA A 203 4.88 0.66 21.99
N GLN A 204 3.90 1.05 21.17
CA GLN A 204 2.70 0.28 20.85
C GLN A 204 2.83 -0.18 19.40
N GLY A 205 3.40 -1.37 19.21
CA GLY A 205 3.52 -1.98 17.89
C GLY A 205 2.15 -2.11 17.24
N TYR A 206 2.02 -1.68 15.99
CA TYR A 206 0.76 -1.76 15.25
C TYR A 206 0.97 -2.25 13.83
N GLU A 207 0.11 -3.18 13.42
CA GLU A 207 0.07 -3.79 12.10
C GLU A 207 -1.28 -3.45 11.47
N PRO A 208 -1.34 -2.48 10.53
CA PRO A 208 -2.60 -2.15 9.87
C PRO A 208 -3.15 -3.35 9.14
N LYS A 209 -4.46 -3.56 9.24
CA LYS A 209 -5.16 -4.67 8.60
C LYS A 209 -6.06 -4.18 7.48
N VAL A 210 -6.19 -4.99 6.45
CA VAL A 210 -7.15 -4.78 5.36
C VAL A 210 -8.19 -5.88 5.37
N LEU A 211 -9.41 -5.52 5.00
CA LEU A 211 -10.53 -6.45 4.93
C LEU A 211 -10.65 -6.96 3.49
N LEU A 212 -10.46 -8.25 3.26
CA LEU A 212 -10.49 -8.85 1.92
C LEU A 212 -11.63 -9.85 1.80
N GLY A 213 -12.21 -9.98 0.60
CA GLY A 213 -13.19 -11.04 0.34
C GLY A 213 -12.48 -12.38 0.16
N GLY A 214 -12.93 -13.41 0.87
CA GLY A 214 -12.44 -14.78 0.77
C GLY A 214 -13.16 -15.59 -0.32
N PRO A 215 -12.61 -16.76 -0.69
CA PRO A 215 -13.26 -17.68 -1.64
C PRO A 215 -14.54 -18.31 -1.07
N ASP A 216 -14.69 -18.28 0.25
CA ASP A 216 -15.88 -18.69 1.01
C ASP A 216 -17.01 -17.64 0.99
N GLY A 217 -16.77 -16.48 0.39
CA GLY A 217 -17.73 -15.38 0.32
C GLY A 217 -17.84 -14.54 1.59
N HIS A 218 -16.96 -14.79 2.57
CA HIS A 218 -16.81 -14.03 3.82
C HIS A 218 -15.65 -13.04 3.72
N HIS A 219 -15.64 -12.03 4.58
CA HIS A 219 -14.53 -11.10 4.68
C HIS A 219 -13.51 -11.52 5.75
N HIS A 220 -12.23 -11.49 5.38
CA HIS A 220 -11.11 -11.83 6.25
C HIS A 220 -10.24 -10.61 6.50
N LEU A 221 -9.86 -10.40 7.76
CA LEU A 221 -8.83 -9.43 8.10
C LEU A 221 -7.46 -10.05 7.90
N VAL A 222 -6.61 -9.36 7.16
CA VAL A 222 -5.22 -9.74 6.96
C VAL A 222 -4.32 -8.56 7.23
N ASN A 223 -3.09 -8.79 7.69
CA ASN A 223 -2.14 -7.70 7.85
C ASN A 223 -1.76 -7.15 6.46
N LEU A 224 -1.78 -5.82 6.34
CA LEU A 224 -1.46 -5.12 5.10
C LEU A 224 0.01 -5.36 4.72
N PHE A 225 0.92 -5.06 5.64
CA PHE A 225 2.35 -5.10 5.39
C PHE A 225 3.10 -5.42 6.68
N VAL A 226 3.74 -6.59 6.72
CA VAL A 226 4.48 -7.11 7.87
C VAL A 226 5.97 -7.17 7.56
N VAL A 227 6.76 -6.50 8.41
CA VAL A 227 8.22 -6.57 8.41
C VAL A 227 8.70 -6.78 9.84
N ARG A 228 9.54 -7.79 10.02
CA ARG A 228 10.07 -8.20 11.32
C ARG A 228 11.56 -7.88 11.40
N ARG A 229 12.01 -7.41 12.55
CA ARG A 229 13.43 -7.26 12.89
C ARG A 229 13.99 -8.60 13.37
N GLY A 230 15.16 -8.99 12.87
CA GLY A 230 15.87 -10.20 13.23
C GLY A 230 16.39 -10.98 12.03
N ASN A 231 17.14 -12.05 12.30
CA ASN A 231 17.70 -12.94 11.28
C ASN A 231 17.01 -14.31 11.38
N PRO A 232 15.89 -14.53 10.68
CA PRO A 232 15.08 -15.73 10.84
C PRO A 232 15.66 -16.94 10.06
N GLY A 233 16.73 -16.72 9.30
CA GLY A 233 17.30 -17.68 8.35
C GLY A 233 16.53 -17.79 7.02
N PRO A 234 17.13 -18.43 6.00
CA PRO A 234 16.58 -18.53 4.64
C PRO A 234 15.20 -19.21 4.48
N PRO A 235 14.78 -20.21 5.28
CA PRO A 235 13.50 -20.87 5.04
C PRO A 235 12.29 -20.00 5.46
N VAL A 236 12.50 -18.97 6.29
CA VAL A 236 11.43 -18.20 6.92
C VAL A 236 11.22 -16.85 6.25
N ALA A 237 12.27 -16.25 5.66
CA ALA A 237 12.16 -14.97 4.96
C ALA A 237 11.79 -15.16 3.47
N ALA A 238 10.88 -14.32 2.97
CA ALA A 238 10.71 -14.08 1.53
C ALA A 238 11.62 -12.97 1.02
N VAL A 239 11.83 -11.94 1.83
CA VAL A 239 12.77 -10.84 1.56
C VAL A 239 13.56 -10.59 2.83
N GLN A 240 14.88 -10.42 2.72
CA GLN A 240 15.75 -10.06 3.83
C GLN A 240 16.63 -8.87 3.42
N VAL A 241 16.75 -7.89 4.31
CA VAL A 241 17.53 -6.67 4.11
C VAL A 241 18.35 -6.43 5.37
N ASN A 242 19.65 -6.21 5.21
CA ASN A 242 20.49 -5.69 6.28
C ASN A 242 20.56 -4.15 6.16
N PHE A 243 20.19 -3.45 7.22
CA PHE A 243 20.22 -1.99 7.28
C PHE A 243 20.84 -1.54 8.60
N ASN A 244 21.92 -0.76 8.51
CA ASN A 244 22.69 -0.30 9.67
C ASN A 244 23.13 -1.42 10.62
N GLY A 245 23.47 -2.60 10.07
CA GLY A 245 23.89 -3.76 10.86
C GLY A 245 22.74 -4.55 11.50
N GLU A 246 21.48 -4.14 11.29
CA GLU A 246 20.30 -4.86 11.73
C GLU A 246 19.65 -5.58 10.55
N ASP A 247 19.20 -6.81 10.78
CA ASP A 247 18.45 -7.57 9.78
C ASP A 247 16.95 -7.29 9.92
N PHE A 248 16.31 -7.04 8.78
CA PHE A 248 14.86 -6.97 8.63
C PHE A 248 14.42 -7.98 7.59
N PHE A 249 13.24 -8.56 7.78
CA PHE A 249 12.70 -9.49 6.81
C PHE A 249 11.19 -9.38 6.68
N ILE A 250 10.71 -9.71 5.48
CA ILE A 250 9.31 -10.02 5.22
C ILE A 250 9.16 -11.54 5.37
N PRO A 251 8.30 -12.03 6.29
CA PRO A 251 8.02 -13.45 6.42
C PRO A 251 7.55 -14.06 5.09
N ARG A 252 7.90 -15.32 4.85
CA ARG A 252 7.40 -16.06 3.71
C ARG A 252 5.89 -16.23 3.85
N PRO A 253 5.09 -15.87 2.83
CA PRO A 253 3.65 -16.07 2.89
C PRO A 253 3.29 -17.55 3.03
N GLN A 254 2.23 -17.83 3.78
CA GLN A 254 1.60 -19.14 3.82
C GLN A 254 0.61 -19.23 2.65
N LEU A 255 1.09 -19.68 1.49
CA LEU A 255 0.29 -19.74 0.27
C LEU A 255 -1.03 -20.51 0.49
N GLY A 256 -2.15 -19.89 0.13
CA GLY A 256 -3.49 -20.46 0.28
C GLY A 256 -4.13 -20.29 1.66
N ALA A 257 -3.41 -19.74 2.65
CA ALA A 257 -4.00 -19.38 3.93
C ALA A 257 -4.88 -18.11 3.79
N LEU A 258 -6.03 -18.10 4.47
CA LEU A 258 -6.96 -16.96 4.43
C LEU A 258 -6.41 -15.74 5.17
N ASP A 259 -5.58 -15.97 6.18
CA ASP A 259 -4.91 -14.98 7.03
C ASP A 259 -3.50 -14.61 6.53
N GLU A 260 -3.15 -15.01 5.30
CA GLU A 260 -1.85 -14.71 4.70
C GLU A 260 -1.59 -13.20 4.63
N ASP A 261 -0.48 -12.77 5.24
CA ASP A 261 0.00 -11.39 5.20
C ASP A 261 0.14 -10.89 3.76
N ARG A 262 -0.28 -9.65 3.50
CA ARG A 262 -0.28 -9.05 2.17
C ARG A 262 1.00 -8.33 1.82
N SER A 263 2.08 -8.57 2.57
CA SER A 263 3.34 -7.85 2.42
C SER A 263 3.88 -7.84 0.98
N LEU A 264 3.95 -9.01 0.33
CA LEU A 264 4.42 -9.11 -1.05
C LEU A 264 3.43 -8.49 -2.04
N GLN A 265 2.13 -8.65 -1.79
CA GLN A 265 1.07 -8.02 -2.58
C GLN A 265 1.01 -6.50 -2.40
N VAL A 266 1.60 -5.93 -1.34
CA VAL A 266 1.72 -4.48 -1.15
C VAL A 266 2.93 -3.93 -1.90
N LEU A 267 4.03 -4.69 -1.96
CA LEU A 267 5.23 -4.26 -2.70
C LEU A 267 4.98 -4.14 -4.20
N ASP A 268 4.16 -5.02 -4.76
CA ASP A 268 3.87 -5.02 -6.20
C ASP A 268 3.12 -3.75 -6.70
N PRO A 269 1.98 -3.34 -6.13
CA PRO A 269 1.29 -2.12 -6.51
C PRO A 269 2.10 -0.88 -6.12
N ALA A 270 2.91 -0.92 -5.05
CA ALA A 270 3.84 0.15 -4.72
C ALA A 270 4.90 0.33 -5.81
N ALA A 271 5.59 -0.76 -6.19
CA ALA A 271 6.60 -0.75 -7.25
C ALA A 271 5.99 -0.35 -8.60
N THR A 272 4.85 -0.94 -8.95
CA THR A 272 4.11 -0.62 -10.18
C THR A 272 3.69 0.84 -10.20
N ALA A 273 3.13 1.38 -9.11
CA ALA A 273 2.76 2.80 -9.05
C ALA A 273 3.97 3.73 -9.21
N ILE A 274 5.11 3.40 -8.60
CA ILE A 274 6.36 4.18 -8.73
C ILE A 274 6.86 4.14 -10.18
N VAL A 275 6.85 2.96 -10.81
CA VAL A 275 7.24 2.80 -12.22
C VAL A 275 6.31 3.60 -13.13
N LEU A 276 4.98 3.46 -12.98
CA LEU A 276 3.99 4.18 -13.77
C LEU A 276 4.05 5.70 -13.56
N ALA A 277 4.46 6.15 -12.38
CA ALA A 277 4.65 7.58 -12.11
C ALA A 277 5.88 8.14 -12.81
N THR A 278 6.95 7.34 -12.91
CA THR A 278 8.28 7.81 -13.34
C THR A 278 8.55 7.56 -14.83
N LEU A 279 7.86 6.60 -15.45
CA LEU A 279 7.90 6.39 -16.89
C LEU A 279 7.17 7.51 -17.64
N LYS A 280 7.76 7.98 -18.74
CA LYS A 280 7.18 8.99 -19.62
C LYS A 280 6.10 8.43 -20.55
N GLU A 281 6.02 7.11 -20.71
CA GLU A 281 5.08 6.47 -21.62
C GLU A 281 3.69 6.38 -20.98
N ASP A 282 2.64 6.46 -21.82
CA ASP A 282 1.27 6.17 -21.40
C ASP A 282 1.23 4.82 -20.67
N LEU A 283 0.38 4.72 -19.63
CA LEU A 283 0.07 3.47 -18.91
C LEU A 283 0.13 2.25 -19.84
N PRO A 284 0.75 1.12 -19.44
CA PRO A 284 0.93 -0.03 -20.32
C PRO A 284 -0.41 -0.41 -20.95
N LYS A 285 -0.52 -0.24 -22.27
CA LYS A 285 -1.78 -0.36 -23.02
C LYS A 285 -2.30 -1.80 -23.11
N SER A 286 -1.54 -2.77 -22.60
CA SER A 286 -1.94 -4.17 -22.48
C SER A 286 -0.98 -4.93 -21.55
N SER A 287 -1.49 -5.50 -20.46
CA SER A 287 -0.83 -6.52 -19.67
C SER A 287 -0.98 -7.88 -20.38
N ASN A 288 0.00 -8.26 -21.21
CA ASN A 288 0.09 -9.66 -21.64
C ASN A 288 0.61 -10.49 -20.46
N ILE A 289 -0.29 -10.85 -19.54
CA ILE A 289 -0.01 -11.83 -18.50
C ILE A 289 0.00 -13.21 -19.17
N ASN A 290 1.18 -13.65 -19.60
CA ASN A 290 1.37 -15.05 -19.96
C ASN A 290 1.43 -15.88 -18.68
N LEU A 291 0.36 -16.61 -18.40
CA LEU A 291 0.35 -17.65 -17.38
C LEU A 291 1.34 -18.75 -17.80
N VAL A 292 2.45 -18.85 -17.09
CA VAL A 292 3.33 -20.03 -17.20
C VAL A 292 2.63 -21.18 -16.51
N SER A 293 2.10 -22.12 -17.29
CA SER A 293 1.57 -23.38 -16.79
C SER A 293 2.68 -24.13 -16.07
N ALA A 294 2.54 -24.31 -14.76
CA ALA A 294 3.36 -25.25 -14.01
C ALA A 294 3.08 -26.67 -14.52
N ARG A 295 4.14 -27.42 -14.82
CA ARG A 295 4.11 -28.88 -14.97
C ARG A 295 4.43 -29.51 -13.64
#